data_AF-A0A662JXQ1-F1
#
_entry.id   AF-A0A662JXQ1-F1
#
_cell.length_a   1.000
_cell.length_b   1.000
_cell.length_c   1.000
_cell.angle_alpha   90.00
_cell.angle_beta   90.00
_cell.angle_gamma   90.00
#
_symmetry.space_group_name_H-M   'P 1'
#
loop_
_entity.id
_entity.type
_entity.pdbx_description
1 polymer ?
#
loop_
_entity_poly.entity_id
_entity_poly.type
_entity_poly.pdbx_seq_one_letter_code
_entity_poly.pdbx_strand_id
1 'polypeptide(L)' 'MEEGFILSNKFRRAVFTEIVAGEHDVVRISKKHRIPLAITEKTVKELVGAGVVKEENNRYTLTDEGEKIADRLKSQEL' A
#
# COMPACT_ATOMS: atom_id res chain seq x y z
N MET A 1 11.13 -1.80 11.53
CA MET A 1 10.95 -0.65 10.63
C MET A 1 9.91 -1.05 9.58
N GLU A 2 8.73 -0.45 9.62
CA GLU A 2 7.59 -0.78 8.73
C GLU A 2 7.92 -0.57 7.24
N GLU A 3 8.86 0.32 6.94
CA GLU A 3 9.45 0.51 5.61
C GLU A 3 10.07 -0.78 5.05
N GLY A 4 10.89 -1.49 5.85
CA GLY A 4 11.45 -2.79 5.47
C GLY A 4 10.39 -3.88 5.33
N PHE A 5 9.29 -3.79 6.10
CA PHE A 5 8.12 -4.64 5.91
C PHE A 5 7.50 -4.39 4.52
N ILE A 6 7.25 -3.14 4.12
CA ILE A 6 6.68 -2.84 2.80
C ILE A 6 7.60 -3.30 1.66
N LEU A 7 8.89 -2.96 1.73
CA LEU A 7 9.86 -3.20 0.65
C LEU A 7 10.22 -4.68 0.46
N SER A 8 10.15 -5.50 1.52
CA SER A 8 10.53 -6.92 1.47
C SER A 8 9.57 -7.82 0.68
N ASN A 9 8.45 -7.30 0.17
CA ASN A 9 7.52 -8.04 -0.69
C ASN A 9 7.01 -7.17 -1.83
N LYS A 10 7.19 -7.67 -3.06
CA LYS A 10 6.78 -6.97 -4.29
C LYS A 10 5.30 -6.58 -4.33
N PHE A 11 4.41 -7.36 -3.74
CA PHE A 11 2.98 -7.06 -3.69
C PHE A 11 2.69 -5.93 -2.72
N ARG A 12 3.29 -5.95 -1.51
CA ARG A 12 3.17 -4.85 -0.55
C ARG A 12 3.69 -3.54 -1.14
N ARG A 13 4.87 -3.57 -1.78
CA ARG A 13 5.40 -2.41 -2.51
C ARG A 13 4.43 -1.92 -3.59
N ALA A 14 3.96 -2.79 -4.47
CA ALA A 14 3.05 -2.41 -5.55
C ALA A 14 1.74 -1.79 -5.04
N VAL A 15 1.07 -2.44 -4.08
CA VAL A 15 -0.19 -1.95 -3.50
C VAL A 15 0.03 -0.63 -2.77
N PHE A 16 1.09 -0.53 -1.96
CA PHE A 16 1.40 0.69 -1.22
C PHE A 16 1.71 1.87 -2.16
N THR A 17 2.49 1.66 -3.22
CA THR A 17 2.80 2.69 -4.21
C THR A 17 1.54 3.24 -4.90
N GLU A 18 0.56 2.38 -5.21
CA GLU A 18 -0.71 2.84 -5.79
C GLU A 18 -1.54 3.68 -4.82
N ILE A 19 -1.58 3.29 -3.55
CA ILE A 19 -2.27 4.07 -2.51
C ILE A 19 -1.58 5.43 -2.32
N VAL A 20 -0.24 5.47 -2.33
CA VAL A 20 0.54 6.73 -2.32
C VAL A 20 0.23 7.59 -3.54
N ALA A 21 -0.05 6.99 -4.69
CA ALA A 21 -0.44 7.69 -5.92
C ALA A 21 -1.92 8.14 -5.94
N GLY A 22 -2.69 7.87 -4.88
CA GLY A 22 -4.09 8.27 -4.74
C GLY A 22 -5.11 7.27 -5.29
N GLU A 23 -4.71 6.04 -5.61
CA GLU A 23 -5.66 4.97 -5.92
C GLU A 23 -6.12 4.30 -4.62
N HIS A 24 -7.42 4.42 -4.35
CA HIS A 24 -8.01 3.96 -3.09
C HIS A 24 -8.84 2.67 -3.26
N ASP A 25 -9.05 2.21 -4.50
CA ASP A 25 -9.85 1.04 -4.83
C ASP A 25 -8.97 -0.19 -5.11
N VAL A 26 -9.04 -1.19 -4.21
CA VAL A 26 -8.26 -2.43 -4.31
C VAL A 26 -8.53 -3.22 -5.60
N VAL A 27 -9.74 -3.12 -6.17
CA VAL A 27 -10.09 -3.79 -7.43
C VAL A 27 -9.36 -3.14 -8.59
N ARG A 28 -9.17 -1.82 -8.56
CA ARG A 28 -8.40 -1.09 -9.58
C ARG A 28 -6.91 -1.41 -9.46
N ILE A 29 -6.37 -1.44 -8.25
CA ILE A 29 -4.98 -1.82 -7.98
C ILE A 29 -4.69 -3.24 -8.50
N SER A 30 -5.56 -4.20 -8.18
CA SER A 30 -5.48 -5.59 -8.66
C SER A 30 -5.41 -5.66 -10.18
N LYS A 31 -6.31 -4.97 -10.88
CA LYS A 31 -6.35 -4.94 -12.36
C LYS A 31 -5.10 -4.29 -12.96
N LYS A 32 -4.65 -3.16 -12.41
CA LYS A 32 -3.48 -2.41 -12.90
C LYS A 32 -2.20 -3.23 -12.82
N HIS A 33 -1.98 -3.91 -11.70
CA HIS A 33 -0.77 -4.72 -11.47
C HIS A 33 -0.91 -6.18 -11.90
N ARG A 34 -2.07 -6.58 -12.44
CA ARG A 34 -2.40 -7.96 -12.82
C ARG A 34 -2.18 -8.95 -11.67
N ILE A 35 -2.46 -8.51 -10.44
CA ILE A 35 -2.37 -9.34 -9.24
C ILE A 35 -3.77 -9.93 -8.99
N PRO A 36 -3.90 -11.22 -8.66
CA PRO A 36 -5.20 -11.78 -8.27
C PRO A 36 -5.86 -10.97 -7.16
N LEU A 37 -7.17 -10.74 -7.25
CA LEU A 37 -7.90 -9.87 -6.31
C LEU A 37 -7.69 -10.32 -4.86
N ALA A 38 -7.85 -11.61 -4.59
CA ALA A 38 -7.64 -12.17 -3.25
C ALA A 38 -6.23 -11.92 -2.67
N ILE A 39 -5.20 -11.88 -3.52
CA ILE A 39 -3.84 -11.54 -3.08
C ILE A 39 -3.75 -10.04 -2.78
N THR A 40 -4.35 -9.19 -3.61
CA THR A 40 -4.37 -7.74 -3.41
C THR A 40 -5.13 -7.36 -2.13
N GLU A 41 -6.29 -7.99 -1.90
CA GLU A 41 -7.09 -7.84 -0.69
C GLU A 41 -6.32 -8.30 0.55
N LYS A 42 -5.66 -9.47 0.49
CA LYS A 42 -4.80 -9.93 1.59
C LYS A 42 -3.68 -8.92 1.86
N THR A 43 -3.00 -8.46 0.81
CA THR A 43 -1.90 -7.49 0.93
C THR A 43 -2.36 -6.16 1.54
N VAL A 44 -3.51 -5.62 1.14
CA VAL A 44 -3.99 -4.37 1.73
C VAL A 44 -4.37 -4.54 3.20
N LYS A 45 -4.93 -5.71 3.58
CA LYS A 45 -5.19 -6.02 4.99
C LYS A 45 -3.91 -6.21 5.80
N GLU A 46 -2.83 -6.74 5.21
CA GLU A 46 -1.50 -6.77 5.85
C GLU A 46 -0.97 -5.34 6.10
N LEU A 47 -1.15 -4.42 5.15
CA LEU A 47 -0.77 -3.01 5.31
C LEU A 47 -1.62 -2.29 6.37
N VAL A 48 -2.92 -2.61 6.44
CA VAL A 48 -3.80 -2.12 7.52
C VAL A 48 -3.37 -2.66 8.87
N GLY A 49 -3.08 -3.96 8.97
CA GLY A 49 -2.58 -4.58 10.19
C GLY A 49 -1.22 -4.05 10.65
N ALA A 50 -0.40 -3.57 9.71
CA ALA A 50 0.87 -2.90 9.98
C ALA A 50 0.72 -1.41 10.34
N GLY A 51 -0.49 -0.84 10.33
CA GLY A 51 -0.75 0.55 10.73
C GLY A 51 -0.34 1.62 9.72
N VAL A 52 0.08 1.24 8.51
CA VAL A 52 0.55 2.17 7.46
C VAL A 52 -0.55 2.56 6.47
N VAL A 53 -1.65 1.82 6.45
CA VAL A 53 -2.85 2.08 5.65
C VAL A 53 -4.06 1.98 6.57
N LYS A 54 -5.10 2.77 6.31
CA LYS A 54 -6.41 2.66 6.95
C LYS A 54 -7.49 2.37 5.92
N GLU A 55 -8.57 1.73 6.38
CA GLU A 55 -9.73 1.41 5.58
C GLU A 55 -10.94 2.23 6.04
N GLU A 56 -11.53 2.99 5.12
CA GLU A 56 -12.72 3.81 5.37
C GLU A 56 -13.67 3.67 4.17
N ASN A 57 -14.92 3.25 4.39
CA ASN A 57 -15.93 3.11 3.33
C ASN A 57 -15.46 2.29 2.11
N ASN A 58 -14.83 1.13 2.34
CA ASN A 58 -14.21 0.29 1.30
C ASN A 58 -13.10 0.98 0.47
N ARG A 59 -12.51 2.04 1.00
CA ARG A 59 -11.36 2.74 0.41
C ARG A 59 -10.15 2.65 1.32
N TYR A 60 -8.98 2.56 0.70
CA TYR A 60 -7.71 2.45 1.40
C TYR A 60 -6.89 3.72 1.21
N THR A 61 -6.46 4.33 2.32
CA THR A 61 -5.66 5.56 2.34
C THR A 61 -4.52 5.42 3.34
N LEU A 62 -3.48 6.25 3.23
CA LEU A 62 -2.38 6.26 4.20
C LEU A 62 -2.85 6.71 5.59
N THR A 63 -2.16 6.20 6.61
CA THR A 63 -2.14 6.81 7.95
C THR A 63 -1.01 7.83 8.02
N ASP A 64 -0.95 8.61 9.11
CA ASP A 64 0.17 9.54 9.36
C ASP A 64 1.53 8.84 9.31
N GLU A 65 1.62 7.59 9.77
CA GLU A 65 2.86 6.81 9.69
C GLU A 65 3.14 6.32 8.27
N GLY A 66 2.10 5.90 7.54
CA GLY A 66 2.18 5.59 6.11
C GLY A 66 2.69 6.77 5.28
N GLU A 67 2.22 7.99 5.56
CA GLU A 67 2.69 9.21 4.89
C GLU A 67 4.19 9.46 5.12
N LYS A 68 4.67 9.35 6.38
CA LYS A 68 6.11 9.48 6.68
C LYS A 68 6.97 8.44 5.97
N ILE A 69 6.46 7.21 5.80
CA ILE A 69 7.17 6.16 5.06
C ILE A 69 7.17 6.50 3.56
N ALA A 70 6.04 6.96 3.02
CA ALA A 70 5.94 7.36 1.63
C ALA A 70 6.92 8.49 1.27
N ASP A 71 7.06 9.49 2.15
CA ASP A 71 8.00 10.61 1.95
C ASP A 71 9.47 10.15 1.98
N ARG A 72 9.80 9.21 2.87
CA ARG A 72 11.14 8.59 2.91
C ARG A 72 11.45 7.79 1.65
N LEU A 73 10.49 6.99 1.16
CA LEU A 73 10.64 6.21 -0.07
C LEU A 73 10.82 7.11 -1.30
N LYS A 74 10.05 8.20 -1.40
CA LYS A 74 10.22 9.20 -2.48
C LYS A 74 11.61 9.84 -2.46
N SER A 75 12.17 10.05 -1.26
CA SER A 75 13.50 10.66 -1.10
C SER A 75 14.65 9.71 -1.43
N GLN A 76 14.41 8.38 -1.45
CA GLN A 76 15.42 7.37 -1.79
C GLN A 76 15.41 6.97 -3.28
N GLU A 77 14.36 7.32 -4.05
CA GLU A 77 14.30 7.13 -5.51
C GLU A 77 14.79 8.36 -6.31
N LEU A 78 15.50 9.31 -5.67
CA LEU A 78 16.16 10.48 -6.26
C LEU A 78 17.69 10.42 -6.11
#